data_AF-A0A7Y5TVI8-F1
#
_entry.id   AF-A0A7Y5TVI8-F1
#
_cell.length_a   1.000
_cell.length_b   1.000
_cell.length_c   1.000
_cell.angle_alpha   90.00
_cell.angle_beta   90.00
_cell.angle_gamma   90.00
#
_symmetry.space_group_name_H-M   'P 1'
#
loop_
_entity.id
_entity.type
_entity.pdbx_description
1 polymer ?
#
loop_
_entity_poly.entity_id
_entity_poly.type
_entity_poly.pdbx_seq_one_letter_code
_entity_poly.pdbx_strand_id
1 'polypeptide(L)'
;QHLMFMVAATLMWWPLLSPLPELPRLSYPLQLLYCFLMTIPMSLVAVSITYSDGMLYPVYASAPRLWGISPMQDQLLGGLIMWIPGGLFFVGVMSVIFFKWAAANSDSVEGAQLAKY
;
A
#
# COMPACT_ATOMS: atom_id res chain seq x y z
N GLN A 1 -7.23 -20.85 -8.23
CA GLN A 1 -6.80 -19.43 -8.18
C GLN A 1 -7.62 -18.62 -7.16
N HIS A 2 -8.95 -18.59 -7.24
CA HIS A 2 -9.79 -17.78 -6.34
C HIS A 2 -9.50 -17.93 -4.84
N LEU A 3 -9.27 -19.16 -4.36
CA LEU A 3 -8.94 -19.38 -2.94
C LEU A 3 -7.64 -18.66 -2.52
N MET A 4 -6.62 -18.62 -3.38
CA MET A 4 -5.36 -17.95 -3.05
C MET A 4 -5.54 -16.44 -2.94
N PHE A 5 -6.37 -15.86 -3.82
CA PHE A 5 -6.70 -14.43 -3.76
C PHE A 5 -7.50 -14.07 -2.52
N MET A 6 -8.46 -14.92 -2.14
CA MET A 6 -9.22 -14.74 -0.92
C MET A 6 -8.31 -14.80 0.31
N VAL A 7 -7.46 -15.83 0.42
CA VAL A 7 -6.53 -15.98 1.54
C VAL A 7 -5.55 -14.80 1.61
N ALA A 8 -4.94 -14.41 0.49
CA ALA A 8 -4.02 -13.27 0.44
C ALA A 8 -4.70 -11.96 0.84
N ALA A 9 -5.92 -11.70 0.37
CA ALA A 9 -6.69 -10.52 0.74
C ALA A 9 -7.04 -10.53 2.24
N THR A 10 -7.45 -11.68 2.79
CA THR A 10 -7.71 -11.80 4.23
C THR A 10 -6.46 -11.51 5.05
N LEU A 11 -5.32 -12.13 4.70
CA LEU A 11 -4.04 -11.89 5.39
C LEU A 11 -3.58 -10.43 5.26
N MET A 12 -3.80 -9.81 4.10
CA MET A 12 -3.45 -8.42 3.84
C MET A 12 -4.16 -7.47 4.82
N TRP A 13 -5.48 -7.63 5.00
CA TRP A 13 -6.31 -6.66 5.72
C TRP A 13 -6.52 -6.98 7.20
N TRP A 14 -6.32 -8.22 7.61
CA TRP A 14 -6.53 -8.65 8.98
C TRP A 14 -5.76 -7.85 10.02
N PRO A 15 -4.44 -7.59 9.88
CA PRO A 15 -3.68 -6.87 10.91
C PRO A 15 -4.19 -5.45 11.18
N LEU A 16 -4.94 -4.86 10.24
CA LEU A 16 -5.54 -3.53 10.35
C LEU A 16 -6.99 -3.57 10.82
N LEU A 17 -7.79 -4.50 10.30
CA LEU A 17 -9.24 -4.43 10.38
C LEU A 17 -9.87 -5.48 11.30
N SER A 18 -9.10 -6.43 11.82
CA SER A 18 -9.64 -7.56 12.59
C SER A 18 -10.65 -7.11 13.66
N PRO A 19 -11.89 -7.65 13.66
CA PRO A 19 -12.87 -7.42 14.71
C PRO A 19 -12.77 -8.46 15.82
N LEU A 20 -11.97 -9.52 15.63
CA LEU A 20 -11.96 -10.69 16.50
C LEU A 20 -11.04 -10.45 17.72
N PRO A 21 -11.52 -10.68 18.94
CA PRO A 21 -10.70 -10.57 20.15
C PRO A 21 -9.54 -11.59 20.17
N GLU A 22 -9.76 -12.79 19.65
CA GLU A 22 -8.75 -13.86 19.60
C GLU A 22 -7.58 -13.53 18.68
N LEU A 23 -7.82 -12.66 17.70
CA LEU A 23 -6.89 -12.36 16.62
C LEU A 23 -6.85 -10.85 16.41
N PRO A 24 -6.35 -10.09 17.39
CA PRO A 24 -6.51 -8.66 17.44
C PRO A 24 -5.73 -7.94 16.32
N ARG A 25 -6.10 -6.68 16.12
CA ARG A 25 -5.33 -5.75 15.27
C ARG A 25 -3.93 -5.54 15.84
N LEU A 26 -2.97 -5.26 14.97
CA LEU A 26 -1.63 -4.85 15.42
C LEU A 26 -1.70 -3.52 16.20
N SER A 27 -0.69 -3.27 17.03
CA SER A 27 -0.52 -1.93 17.63
C SER A 27 -0.32 -0.88 16.55
N TYR A 28 -0.69 0.38 16.80
CA TYR A 28 -0.61 1.44 15.79
C TYR A 28 0.78 1.56 15.11
N PRO A 29 1.92 1.55 15.83
CA PRO A 29 3.23 1.59 15.18
C PRO A 29 3.50 0.38 14.28
N LEU A 30 3.05 -0.81 14.69
CA LEU A 30 3.20 -2.02 13.87
C LEU A 30 2.28 -2.01 12.65
N GLN A 31 1.08 -1.41 12.74
CA GLN A 31 0.22 -1.21 11.56
C GLN A 31 0.90 -0.26 10.54
N LEU A 32 1.53 0.82 11.00
CA LEU A 32 2.28 1.74 10.12
C LEU A 32 3.45 1.03 9.44
N LEU A 33 4.26 0.28 10.21
CA LEU A 33 5.36 -0.51 9.66
C LEU A 33 4.86 -1.53 8.64
N TYR A 34 3.78 -2.25 8.96
CA TYR A 34 3.18 -3.24 8.07
C TYR A 34 2.69 -2.62 6.75
N CYS A 35 1.96 -1.50 6.81
CA CYS A 35 1.55 -0.75 5.62
C CYS A 35 2.73 -0.30 4.77
N PHE A 36 3.79 0.22 5.42
CA PHE A 36 5.00 0.63 4.72
C PHE A 36 5.65 -0.55 3.99
N LEU A 37 5.84 -1.69 4.67
CA LEU A 37 6.42 -2.90 4.07
C LEU A 37 5.59 -3.42 2.89
N MET A 38 4.25 -3.31 2.96
CA MET A 38 3.35 -3.68 1.86
C MET A 38 3.58 -2.85 0.58
N THR A 39 4.12 -1.63 0.68
CA THR A 39 4.42 -0.80 -0.50
C THR A 39 5.67 -1.26 -1.26
N ILE A 40 6.57 -2.01 -0.60
CA ILE A 40 7.88 -2.36 -1.15
C ILE A 40 7.78 -3.24 -2.40
N PRO A 41 7.06 -4.39 -2.39
CA PRO A 41 7.02 -5.27 -3.57
C PRO A 41 6.48 -4.56 -4.82
N MET A 42 5.40 -3.77 -4.66
CA MET A 42 4.84 -2.99 -5.74
C MET A 42 5.83 -1.94 -6.26
N SER A 43 6.50 -1.22 -5.35
CA SER A 43 7.46 -0.18 -5.73
C SER A 43 8.66 -0.77 -6.47
N LEU A 44 9.16 -1.94 -6.06
CA LEU A 44 10.24 -2.63 -6.75
C LEU A 44 9.86 -3.00 -8.19
N VAL A 45 8.66 -3.55 -8.39
CA VAL A 45 8.16 -3.88 -9.73
C VAL A 45 7.97 -2.61 -10.57
N ALA A 46 7.36 -1.58 -10.00
CA ALA A 46 7.08 -0.34 -10.74
C ALA A 46 8.36 0.41 -11.13
N VAL A 47 9.34 0.49 -10.24
CA VAL A 47 10.68 1.05 -10.54
C VAL A 47 11.35 0.24 -11.64
N SER A 48 11.30 -1.09 -11.58
CA SER A 48 11.88 -1.96 -12.61
C SER A 48 11.25 -1.73 -13.98
N ILE A 49 9.93 -1.50 -14.04
CA ILE A 49 9.20 -1.21 -15.29
C ILE A 49 9.50 0.20 -15.81
N THR A 50 9.54 1.18 -14.91
CA THR A 50 9.70 2.60 -15.25
C THR A 50 11.11 2.92 -15.72
N TYR A 51 12.12 2.30 -15.10
CA TYR A 51 13.54 2.57 -15.35
C TYR A 51 14.26 1.48 -16.14
N SER A 52 13.54 0.58 -16.82
CA SER A 52 14.20 -0.39 -17.70
C SER A 52 14.82 0.31 -18.92
N ASP A 53 16.04 -0.07 -19.28
CA ASP A 53 16.75 0.48 -20.46
C ASP A 53 16.09 0.12 -21.81
N GLY A 54 15.25 -0.90 -21.81
CA GLY A 54 14.59 -1.43 -23.01
C GLY A 54 13.16 -1.87 -22.73
N MET A 55 12.43 -2.21 -23.79
CA MET A 55 11.06 -2.69 -23.63
C MET A 55 11.05 -4.09 -23.02
N LEU A 56 10.36 -4.24 -21.89
CA LEU A 56 10.27 -5.51 -21.18
C LEU A 56 9.45 -6.55 -21.94
N TYR A 57 8.50 -6.09 -22.76
CA TYR A 57 7.61 -6.94 -23.54
C TYR A 57 7.55 -6.51 -25.01
N PRO A 58 8.55 -6.87 -25.82
CA PRO A 58 8.66 -6.46 -27.23
C PRO A 58 7.45 -6.80 -28.09
N VAL A 59 6.68 -7.84 -27.72
CA VAL A 59 5.45 -8.22 -28.43
C VAL A 59 4.45 -7.05 -28.47
N TYR A 60 4.37 -6.23 -27.42
CA TYR A 60 3.49 -5.04 -27.39
C TYR A 60 3.96 -3.90 -28.29
N ALA A 61 5.20 -3.94 -28.79
CA ALA A 61 5.65 -2.98 -29.81
C ALA A 61 4.89 -3.13 -31.13
N SER A 62 4.51 -4.36 -31.47
CA SER A 62 3.78 -4.69 -32.71
C SER A 62 2.27 -4.50 -32.61
N ALA A 63 1.74 -4.21 -31.42
CA ALA A 63 0.31 -4.03 -31.22
C ALA A 63 -0.19 -2.73 -31.88
N PRO A 64 -1.41 -2.72 -32.48
CA PRO A 64 -2.02 -1.50 -32.99
C PRO A 64 -2.11 -0.41 -31.92
N ARG A 65 -1.63 0.80 -32.25
CA ARG A 65 -1.56 1.92 -31.29
C ARG A 65 -2.86 2.72 -31.32
N LEU A 66 -3.45 2.96 -30.16
CA LEU A 66 -4.71 3.70 -30.04
C LEU A 66 -4.54 5.22 -29.91
N TRP A 67 -3.44 5.68 -29.30
CA TRP A 67 -3.25 7.08 -28.88
C TRP A 67 -1.97 7.75 -29.37
N GLY A 68 -1.31 7.20 -30.39
CA GLY A 68 -0.07 7.77 -30.96
C GLY A 68 1.14 7.78 -30.02
N ILE A 69 1.02 7.23 -28.80
CA ILE A 69 2.10 7.09 -27.84
C ILE A 69 3.11 6.03 -28.30
N SER A 70 4.40 6.26 -28.07
CA SER A 70 5.44 5.27 -28.36
C SER A 70 5.40 4.10 -27.35
N PRO A 71 5.83 2.90 -27.74
CA PRO A 71 5.81 1.73 -26.84
C PRO A 71 6.58 1.92 -25.54
N MET A 72 7.69 2.66 -25.59
CA MET A 72 8.49 2.98 -24.41
C MET A 72 7.73 3.93 -23.46
N GLN A 73 7.06 4.95 -24.00
CA GLN A 73 6.26 5.88 -23.20
C GLN A 73 5.07 5.19 -22.54
N ASP A 74 4.43 4.26 -23.23
CA ASP A 74 3.32 3.46 -22.70
C ASP A 74 3.76 2.60 -21.50
N GLN A 75 4.93 1.95 -21.60
CA GLN A 75 5.51 1.19 -20.49
C GLN A 75 5.85 2.07 -19.28
N LEU A 76 6.50 3.22 -19.52
CA LEU A 76 6.82 4.20 -18.47
C LEU A 76 5.53 4.65 -17.77
N LEU A 77 4.50 4.99 -18.54
CA LEU A 77 3.22 5.41 -17.99
C LEU A 77 2.56 4.28 -17.20
N GLY A 78 2.62 3.03 -17.68
CA GLY A 78 2.14 1.86 -16.95
C GLY A 78 2.85 1.67 -15.59
N GLY A 79 4.17 1.84 -15.55
CA GLY A 79 4.94 1.83 -14.30
C GLY A 79 4.52 2.95 -13.34
N LEU A 80 4.34 4.17 -13.83
CA LEU A 80 3.90 5.31 -13.01
C LEU A 80 2.45 5.15 -12.52
N ILE A 81 1.54 4.67 -13.36
CA ILE A 81 0.13 4.40 -13.01
C ILE A 81 0.05 3.26 -11.99
N MET A 82 0.94 2.27 -12.04
CA MET A 82 1.03 1.26 -11.00
C MET A 82 1.53 1.86 -9.68
N TRP A 83 2.54 2.74 -9.74
CA TRP A 83 3.24 3.22 -8.55
C TRP A 83 2.48 4.29 -7.76
N ILE A 84 2.10 5.38 -8.44
CA ILE A 84 1.63 6.60 -7.79
C ILE A 84 0.29 6.39 -7.08
N PRO A 85 -0.77 5.86 -7.73
CA PRO A 85 -2.05 5.62 -7.08
C PRO A 85 -1.94 4.64 -5.90
N GLY A 86 -1.15 3.56 -6.06
CA GLY A 86 -0.93 2.59 -5.00
C GLY A 86 -0.20 3.20 -3.80
N GLY A 87 0.83 4.02 -4.05
CA GLY A 87 1.56 4.73 -3.02
C GLY A 87 0.67 5.74 -2.26
N LEU A 88 -0.10 6.54 -3.00
CA LEU A 88 -1.03 7.51 -2.41
C LEU A 88 -2.11 6.84 -1.56
N PHE A 89 -2.62 5.70 -1.99
CA PHE A 89 -3.58 4.91 -1.22
C PHE A 89 -3.00 4.49 0.15
N PHE A 90 -1.80 3.91 0.17
CA PHE A 90 -1.16 3.50 1.42
C PHE A 90 -0.76 4.70 2.30
N VAL A 91 -0.33 5.81 1.71
CA VAL A 91 -0.11 7.07 2.44
C VAL A 91 -1.39 7.54 3.13
N GLY A 92 -2.54 7.48 2.45
CA GLY A 92 -3.85 7.79 3.04
C GLY A 92 -4.18 6.88 4.22
N VAL A 93 -4.03 5.56 4.06
CA VAL A 93 -4.28 4.58 5.14
C VAL A 93 -3.36 4.83 6.35
N MET A 94 -2.05 5.01 6.11
CA MET A 94 -1.09 5.31 7.17
C MET A 94 -1.40 6.63 7.87
N SER A 95 -1.84 7.65 7.13
CA SER A 95 -2.24 8.94 7.71
C SER A 95 -3.39 8.76 8.69
N VAL A 96 -4.43 8.01 8.31
CA VAL A 96 -5.56 7.70 9.21
C VAL A 96 -5.09 6.94 10.46
N ILE A 97 -4.24 5.93 10.29
CA ILE A 97 -3.70 5.14 11.41
C ILE A 97 -2.88 6.04 12.35
N PHE A 98 -2.05 6.92 11.80
CA PHE A 98 -1.23 7.86 12.55
C PHE A 98 -2.07 8.83 13.38
N PHE A 99 -3.09 9.45 12.79
CA PHE A 99 -3.96 10.37 13.54
C PHE A 99 -4.77 9.66 14.62
N LYS A 100 -5.23 8.43 14.36
CA LYS A 100 -5.88 7.59 15.39
C LYS A 100 -4.93 7.25 16.53
N TRP A 101 -3.67 6.98 16.23
CA TRP A 101 -2.65 6.73 17.25
C TRP A 101 -2.37 7.98 18.09
N ALA A 102 -2.21 9.13 17.45
CA ALA A 102 -1.98 10.39 18.11
C ALA A 102 -3.11 10.75 19.09
N ALA A 103 -4.37 10.60 18.66
CA ALA A 103 -5.54 10.83 19.49
C ALA A 103 -5.64 9.82 20.67
N ALA A 104 -5.36 8.54 20.43
CA ALA A 104 -5.38 7.54 21.50
C ALA A 104 -4.31 7.82 22.57
N ASN A 105 -3.14 8.35 22.18
CA ASN A 105 -2.10 8.73 23.12
C ASN A 105 -2.49 9.97 23.94
N SER A 106 -3.14 10.98 23.36
CA SER A 106 -3.57 12.17 24.11
C SER A 106 -4.57 11.80 25.22
N ASP A 107 -5.56 10.97 24.90
CA ASP A 107 -6.59 10.55 25.86
C ASP A 107 -5.98 9.75 27.02
N SER A 108 -4.97 8.92 26.73
CA SER A 108 -4.26 8.13 27.74
C SER A 108 -3.46 8.99 28.72
N VAL A 109 -2.86 10.09 28.24
CA VAL A 109 -2.08 11.01 29.06
C VAL A 109 -2.99 11.82 29.97
N GLU A 110 -4.11 12.33 29.44
CA GLU A 110 -5.08 13.11 30.21
C GLU A 110 -5.74 12.27 31.32
N GLY A 111 -6.16 11.03 31.01
CA GLY A 111 -6.70 10.10 32.01
C GLY A 111 -5.69 9.76 33.13
N ALA A 112 -4.42 9.59 32.78
CA ALA A 112 -3.35 9.34 33.75
C ALA A 112 -3.06 10.57 34.65
N GLN A 113 -3.35 11.78 34.19
CA GLN A 113 -3.24 13.00 35.00
C GLN A 113 -4.42 13.16 35.96
N LEU A 114 -5.65 12.84 35.52
CA LEU A 114 -6.85 12.92 36.35
C LEU A 114 -6.84 11.90 37.50
N ALA A 115 -6.32 10.69 37.28
CA ALA A 115 -6.21 9.66 38.32
C ALA A 115 -5.23 9.98 39.46
N LYS A 116 -4.44 11.06 39.34
CA LYS A 116 -3.47 11.50 40.36
C LYS A 116 -4.03 12.54 41.33
N TYR A 117 -5.24 13.04 41.11
CA TYR A 117 -5.94 14.02 41.95
C TYR A 117 -7.18 13.39 42.58
#